data_AF-A0A0M7BDK0-F1
#
_entry.id   AF-A0A0M7BDK0-F1
#
_cell.length_a   1.000
_cell.length_b   1.000
_cell.length_c   1.000
_cell.angle_alpha   90.00
_cell.angle_beta   90.00
_cell.angle_gamma   90.00
#
_symmetry.space_group_name_H-M   'P 1'
#
loop_
_entity.id
_entity.type
_entity.pdbx_description
1 polymer ?
#
loop_
_entity_poly.entity_id
_entity_poly.type
_entity_poly.pdbx_seq_one_letter_code
_entity_poly.pdbx_strand_id
1 'polypeptide(L)'
;MDVFWFWLLILLFFFAIAAAPGWGYTRNRRPYRSGGAYRYYPTAGAGLGILLILLLFWLGLIVIAWPWAAPVTAPPPAAVN
;
A
#
# COMPACT_ATOMS: atom_id res chain seq x y z
N MET A 1 6.30 -14.87 -11.90
CA MET A 1 4.93 -15.30 -11.55
C MET A 1 4.54 -14.84 -10.14
N ASP A 2 5.48 -14.83 -9.20
CA ASP A 2 5.25 -14.49 -7.79
C ASP A 2 4.77 -13.05 -7.57
N VAL A 3 5.28 -12.11 -8.36
CA VAL A 3 4.85 -10.70 -8.31
C VAL A 3 3.35 -10.56 -8.65
N PHE A 4 2.87 -11.31 -9.64
CA PHE A 4 1.45 -11.28 -10.01
C PHE A 4 0.57 -11.82 -8.88
N TRP A 5 0.94 -12.97 -8.30
CA TRP A 5 0.20 -13.58 -7.19
C TRP A 5 0.20 -12.70 -5.94
N PHE A 6 1.32 -12.03 -5.64
CA PHE A 6 1.43 -11.08 -4.56
C PHE A 6 0.39 -9.95 -4.71
N TRP A 7 0.35 -9.31 -5.88
CA TRP A 7 -0.61 -8.23 -6.15
C TRP A 7 -2.06 -8.73 -6.18
N LEU A 8 -2.31 -9.92 -6.72
CA LEU A 8 -3.64 -10.55 -6.71
C LEU A 8 -4.14 -10.77 -5.28
N LEU A 9 -3.30 -11.31 -4.40
CA LEU A 9 -3.65 -11.55 -2.98
C LEU A 9 -3.92 -10.24 -2.24
N ILE A 10 -3.12 -9.21 -2.50
CA ILE A 10 -3.35 -7.87 -1.93
C ILE A 10 -4.71 -7.34 -2.37
N LEU A 11 -5.02 -7.40 -3.67
CA LEU A 11 -6.32 -6.94 -4.19
C LEU A 11 -7.49 -7.73 -3.59
N LEU A 12 -7.38 -9.06 -3.53
CA LEU A 12 -8.38 -9.93 -2.90
C LEU A 12 -8.59 -9.56 -1.42
N PHE A 13 -7.51 -9.27 -0.69
CA PHE A 13 -7.58 -8.84 0.70
C PHE A 13 -8.34 -7.51 0.85
N PHE A 14 -8.08 -6.53 -0.03
CA PHE A 14 -8.84 -5.28 -0.06
C PHE A 14 -10.33 -5.50 -0.33
N PHE A 15 -10.67 -6.34 -1.31
CA PHE A 15 -12.06 -6.67 -1.62
C PHE A 15 -12.75 -7.39 -0.46
N ALA A 16 -12.05 -8.32 0.20
CA ALA A 16 -12.58 -9.03 1.37
C ALA A 16 -12.88 -8.07 2.53
N ILE A 17 -11.98 -7.13 2.82
CA ILE A 17 -12.20 -6.11 3.85
C ILE A 17 -13.35 -5.19 3.43
N ALA A 18 -13.36 -4.65 2.22
CA ALA A 18 -14.42 -3.76 1.75
C ALA A 18 -15.81 -4.44 1.79
N ALA A 19 -15.88 -5.75 1.54
CA ALA A 19 -17.10 -6.55 1.59
C ALA A 19 -17.52 -6.98 3.01
N ALA A 20 -16.63 -6.87 4.01
CA ALA A 20 -16.89 -7.26 5.40
C ALA A 20 -18.19 -6.69 6.03
N PRO A 21 -18.68 -5.47 5.72
CA PRO A 21 -19.93 -4.95 6.28
C PRO A 21 -21.17 -5.61 5.67
N GLY A 22 -21.02 -6.21 4.48
CA GLY A 22 -22.08 -6.94 3.78
C GLY A 22 -22.29 -8.36 4.29
N TRP A 23 -21.32 -8.94 5.00
CA TRP A 23 -21.41 -10.30 5.52
C TRP A 23 -22.44 -10.37 6.66
N GLY A 24 -23.35 -11.35 6.60
CA GLY A 24 -24.46 -11.48 7.56
C GLY A 24 -24.01 -11.58 9.02
N TYR A 25 -22.85 -12.20 9.26
CA TYR A 25 -22.29 -12.37 10.60
C TYR A 25 -21.76 -11.07 11.23
N THR A 26 -21.06 -10.23 10.46
CA THR A 26 -20.49 -8.94 10.91
C THR A 26 -21.54 -7.83 10.90
N ARG A 27 -22.47 -7.85 9.93
CA ARG A 27 -23.56 -6.86 9.77
C ARG A 27 -24.40 -6.64 11.04
N ASN A 28 -24.59 -7.69 11.84
CA ASN A 28 -25.43 -7.63 13.05
C ASN A 28 -24.67 -7.22 14.32
N ARG A 29 -23.33 -7.09 14.26
CA ARG A 29 -22.47 -6.73 15.40
C ARG A 29 -22.12 -5.24 15.36
N ARG A 30 -21.96 -4.60 16.53
CA ARG A 30 -21.34 -3.27 16.60
C ARG A 30 -19.87 -3.41 16.16
N PRO A 31 -19.29 -2.45 15.41
CA PRO A 31 -19.84 -1.16 14.97
C PRO A 31 -20.72 -1.21 13.70
N TYR A 32 -20.79 -2.33 12.99
CA TYR A 32 -21.47 -2.48 11.69
C TYR A 32 -23.02 -2.53 11.75
N ARG A 33 -23.58 -2.68 12.95
CA ARG A 33 -25.03 -2.75 13.20
C ARG A 33 -25.76 -1.44 12.90
N SER A 34 -25.09 -0.29 13.01
CA SER A 34 -25.68 1.00 12.63
C SER A 34 -26.00 1.03 11.14
N GLY A 35 -27.25 1.38 10.78
CA GLY A 35 -27.66 1.53 9.39
C GLY A 35 -26.98 2.72 8.69
N GLY A 36 -27.11 2.78 7.37
CA GLY A 36 -26.55 3.86 6.56
C GLY A 36 -25.04 3.77 6.36
N ALA A 37 -24.41 4.91 6.06
CA ALA A 37 -22.98 5.00 5.75
C ALA A 37 -22.07 4.59 6.93
N TYR A 38 -22.56 4.70 8.17
CA TYR A 38 -21.82 4.33 9.39
C TYR A 38 -21.37 2.87 9.41
N ARG A 39 -22.10 1.99 8.73
CA ARG A 39 -21.71 0.59 8.56
C ARG A 39 -20.37 0.43 7.84
N TYR A 40 -19.98 1.36 6.97
CA TYR A 40 -18.78 1.23 6.14
C TYR A 40 -17.56 1.95 6.70
N TYR A 41 -17.70 2.79 7.73
CA TYR A 41 -16.56 3.54 8.29
C TYR A 41 -15.41 2.67 8.83
N PRO A 42 -15.65 1.56 9.55
CA PRO A 42 -14.54 0.74 10.04
C PRO A 42 -13.72 0.14 8.89
N THR A 43 -14.40 -0.27 7.81
CA THR A 43 -13.78 -0.79 6.59
C THR A 43 -13.11 0.27 5.76
N ALA A 44 -13.70 1.46 5.68
CA ALA A 44 -13.07 2.61 5.05
C ALA A 44 -11.77 2.99 5.81
N GLY A 45 -11.81 3.00 7.15
CA GLY A 45 -10.65 3.26 8.00
C GLY A 45 -9.56 2.19 7.84
N ALA A 46 -9.93 0.91 7.82
CA ALA A 46 -8.99 -0.17 7.54
C ALA A 46 -8.36 -0.04 6.14
N GLY A 47 -9.18 0.26 5.11
CA GLY A 47 -8.71 0.52 3.76
C GLY A 47 -7.72 1.69 3.69
N LEU A 48 -8.02 2.78 4.40
CA LEU A 48 -7.16 3.97 4.49
C LEU A 48 -5.83 3.66 5.18
N GLY A 49 -5.86 2.84 6.24
CA GLY A 49 -4.66 2.38 6.93
C GLY A 49 -3.76 1.52 6.04
N ILE A 50 -4.33 0.58 5.31
CA ILE A 50 -3.57 -0.26 4.38
C ILE A 50 -3.01 0.57 3.22
N LEU A 51 -3.81 1.50 2.68
CA LEU A 51 -3.36 2.42 1.64
C LEU A 51 -2.16 3.26 2.12
N LEU A 52 -2.21 3.76 3.35
CA LEU A 52 -1.11 4.50 3.97
C LEU A 52 0.15 3.63 4.10
N ILE A 53 0.02 2.38 4.56
CA ILE A 53 1.14 1.44 4.66
C ILE A 53 1.74 1.19 3.27
N LEU A 54 0.90 0.96 2.25
CA LEU A 54 1.35 0.72 0.89
C LEU A 54 2.09 1.94 0.32
N LEU A 55 1.57 3.14 0.57
CA LEU A 55 2.19 4.39 0.16
C LEU A 55 3.56 4.58 0.81
N LEU A 56 3.66 4.35 2.13
CA LEU A 56 4.93 4.44 2.86
C LEU A 56 5.94 3.39 2.40
N PHE A 57 5.48 2.17 2.15
CA PHE A 57 6.30 1.09 1.61
C PHE A 57 6.90 1.48 0.25
N TRP A 58 6.07 1.97 -0.68
CA TRP A 58 6.54 2.43 -1.99
C TRP A 58 7.47 3.63 -1.89
N LEU A 59 7.15 4.59 -1.03
CA LEU A 59 8.02 5.75 -0.80
C LEU A 59 9.38 5.29 -0.27
N GLY A 60 9.42 4.37 0.70
CA GLY A 60 10.64 3.78 1.21
C GLY A 60 11.45 3.04 0.14
N LEU A 61 10.79 2.28 -0.74
CA LEU A 61 11.46 1.62 -1.86
C LEU A 61 12.05 2.61 -2.85
N ILE A 62 11.32 3.67 -3.22
CA ILE A 62 11.85 4.74 -4.07
C ILE A 62 13.07 5.35 -3.39
N VAL A 63 12.98 5.61 -2.09
CA VAL A 63 14.09 6.21 -1.33
C VAL A 63 15.30 5.28 -1.23
N ILE A 64 15.15 3.97 -1.30
CA ILE A 64 16.31 3.06 -1.30
C ILE A 64 16.86 2.86 -2.71
N ALA A 65 15.99 2.77 -3.70
CA ALA A 65 16.35 2.43 -5.07
C ALA A 65 16.78 3.64 -5.92
N TRP A 66 16.43 4.87 -5.51
CA TRP A 66 16.79 6.06 -6.27
C TRP A 66 18.31 6.31 -6.18
N PRO A 67 18.99 6.55 -7.32
CA PRO A 67 20.40 6.83 -7.34
C PRO A 67 20.63 8.27 -6.86
N TRP A 68 20.61 8.47 -5.54
CA TRP A 68 20.80 9.78 -4.91
C TRP A 68 22.18 10.39 -5.17
N ALA A 69 23.16 9.56 -5.48
CA ALA A 69 24.50 10.02 -5.82
C ALA A 69 24.54 10.59 -7.23
N ALA A 70 25.02 11.83 -7.37
CA ALA A 70 25.43 12.35 -8.66
C ALA A 70 26.56 11.47 -9.21
N PRO A 71 26.62 11.21 -10.53
CA PRO A 71 27.72 10.47 -11.11
C PRO A 71 29.03 11.17 -10.76
N VAL A 72 29.94 10.45 -10.11
CA VAL A 72 31.30 10.93 -9.85
C VAL A 72 31.98 11.04 -11.20
N THR A 73 32.05 12.26 -11.75
CA THR A 73 32.87 12.54 -12.92
C THR A 73 34.32 12.31 -12.50
N ALA A 74 34.92 11.23 -13.01
CA ALA A 74 36.34 10.98 -12.83
C ALA A 74 37.11 12.23 -13.34
N PRO A 75 38.09 12.74 -12.58
CA PRO A 75 38.91 13.84 -13.07
C PRO A 75 39.59 13.42 -14.39
N PRO A 76 39.69 14.33 -15.38
CA PRO A 76 40.34 14.01 -16.64
C PRO A 76 41.76 13.48 -16.40
N PRO A 77 42.23 12.50 -17.18
CA PRO A 77 43.56 11.95 -17.00
C PRO A 77 44.59 13.07 -17.09
N ALA A 78 45.54 13.08 -16.14
CA ALA A 78 46.62 14.05 -16.11
C ALA A 78 47.35 14.02 -17.46
N ALA A 79 47.48 15.19 -18.10
CA ALA A 79 48.28 15.32 -19.31
C ALA A 79 49.71 14.87 -18.99
N VAL A 80 50.13 13.79 -19.64
CA VAL A 80 51.53 13.34 -19.60
C VAL A 80 52.28 14.29 -20.52
N ASN A 81 53.14 15.13 -19.93
CA ASN A 81 54.09 15.98 -20.65
C ASN A 81 55.25 15.15 -21.19
#